data_AF-A0A519S431-F1
#
_entry.id   AF-A0A519S431-F1
#
_cell.length_a   1.000
_cell.length_b   1.000
_cell.length_c   1.000
_cell.angle_alpha   90.00
_cell.angle_beta   90.00
_cell.angle_gamma   90.00
#
_symmetry.space_group_name_H-M   'P 1'
#
loop_
_entity.id
_entity.type
_entity.pdbx_description
1 polymer ?
#
loop_
_entity_poly.entity_id
_entity_poly.type
_entity_poly.pdbx_seq_one_letter_code
_entity_poly.pdbx_strand_id
1 'polypeptide(L)'
;MQKETFRTLLALTQQEIAALLNVSRGHYAMYESGKRDLPLEAKLKLSEMISQTQVSNPAKRETRSVASQRKHKSIQQLKLMIRENEYQQISLEKKIASIERRQEKVIKRQRILDVFHASETSREQIQHPAVALIKASKDAAIDLSFELLKLEIKREVLAFERSLLDAKSLEIM
;
A
#
# COMPACT_ATOMS: atom_id res chain seq x y z
N MET A 1 6.06 36.08 25.96
CA MET A 1 7.26 35.70 25.18
C MET A 1 7.52 34.23 25.40
N GLN A 2 7.35 33.41 24.37
CA GLN A 2 7.66 31.98 24.44
C GLN A 2 9.19 31.84 24.55
N LYS A 3 9.69 31.47 25.74
CA LYS A 3 11.09 31.08 25.89
C LYS A 3 11.27 29.79 25.09
N GLU A 4 12.08 29.80 24.03
CA GLU A 4 12.54 28.56 23.43
C GLU A 4 13.24 27.73 24.51
N THR A 5 12.62 26.63 24.88
CA THR A 5 13.18 25.70 25.86
C THR A 5 14.27 24.86 25.21
N PHE A 6 15.32 24.48 25.96
CA PHE A 6 16.38 23.56 25.48
C PHE A 6 15.81 22.26 24.90
N ARG A 7 14.63 21.87 25.38
CA ARG A 7 13.82 20.77 24.87
C ARG A 7 13.42 20.93 23.39
N THR A 8 13.02 22.14 23.00
CA THR A 8 12.65 22.48 21.62
C THR A 8 13.89 22.47 20.73
N LEU A 9 15.01 23.00 21.21
CA LEU A 9 16.28 23.04 20.49
C LEU A 9 16.82 21.63 20.20
N LEU A 10 16.71 20.72 21.16
CA LEU A 10 17.19 19.34 21.04
C LEU A 10 16.16 18.39 20.41
N ALA A 11 14.93 18.84 20.17
CA ALA A 11 13.80 18.02 19.70
C ALA A 11 13.53 16.76 20.56
N LEU A 12 13.75 16.86 21.87
CA LEU A 12 13.53 15.78 22.84
C LEU A 12 12.36 16.13 23.77
N THR A 13 11.91 15.18 24.58
CA THR A 13 10.97 15.40 25.68
C THR A 13 11.73 15.67 26.98
N GLN A 14 11.04 16.22 28.01
CA GLN A 14 11.65 16.38 29.34
C GLN A 14 12.15 15.05 29.92
N GLN A 15 11.43 13.95 29.62
CA GLN A 15 11.78 12.63 30.12
C GLN A 15 13.04 12.09 29.45
N GLU A 16 13.18 12.28 28.13
CA GLU A 16 14.38 11.88 27.39
C GLU A 16 15.60 12.68 27.81
N ILE A 17 15.47 14.00 27.97
CA ILE A 17 16.59 14.84 28.43
C ILE A 17 16.97 14.47 29.86
N ALA A 18 16.00 14.28 30.76
CA ALA A 18 16.29 13.85 32.12
C ALA A 18 17.02 12.49 32.16
N ALA A 19 16.61 11.53 31.33
CA ALA A 19 17.29 10.25 31.20
C ALA A 19 18.73 10.40 30.67
N LEU A 20 18.95 11.23 29.66
CA LEU A 20 20.28 11.48 29.09
C LEU A 20 21.22 12.19 30.08
N LEU A 21 20.67 13.12 30.87
CA LEU A 21 21.40 13.85 31.92
C LEU A 21 21.52 13.06 33.23
N ASN A 22 20.93 11.86 33.31
CA ASN A 22 20.87 11.02 34.50
C ASN A 22 20.28 11.74 35.73
N VAL A 23 19.21 12.51 35.52
CA VAL A 23 18.45 13.22 36.56
C VAL A 23 16.98 12.81 36.52
N SER A 24 16.22 13.10 37.57
CA SER A 24 14.76 12.85 37.52
C SER A 24 14.07 13.84 36.58
N ARG A 25 12.98 13.41 35.94
CA ARG A 25 12.12 14.28 35.11
C ARG A 25 11.69 15.53 35.88
N GLY A 26 11.33 15.38 37.15
CA GLY A 26 10.91 16.48 38.02
C GLY A 26 12.04 17.49 38.27
N HIS A 27 13.29 17.02 38.43
CA HIS A 27 14.46 17.89 38.57
C HIS A 27 14.68 18.70 37.29
N TYR A 28 14.60 18.05 36.13
CA TYR A 28 14.72 18.75 34.84
C TYR A 28 13.58 19.78 34.63
N ALA A 29 12.34 19.44 34.97
CA ALA A 29 11.21 20.36 34.87
C ALA A 29 11.34 21.58 35.82
N MET A 30 11.90 21.37 37.02
CA MET A 30 12.23 22.47 37.94
C MET A 30 13.36 23.35 37.41
N TYR A 31 14.33 22.77 36.72
CA TYR A 31 15.36 23.52 36.01
C TYR A 31 14.81 24.35 34.87
N GLU A 32 13.99 23.76 34.01
CA GLU A 32 13.37 24.44 32.87
C GLU A 32 12.46 25.60 33.31
N SER A 33 11.82 25.47 34.48
CA SER A 33 11.01 26.53 35.11
C SER A 33 11.80 27.50 35.99
N GLY A 34 13.13 27.34 36.11
CA GLY A 34 14.02 28.20 36.89
C GLY A 34 13.90 28.05 38.41
N LYS A 35 13.19 27.03 38.88
CA LYS A 35 12.94 26.76 40.32
C LYS A 35 14.09 26.04 41.02
N ARG A 36 14.92 25.30 40.27
CA ARG A 36 16.06 24.55 40.82
C ARG A 36 17.16 24.41 39.79
N ASP A 37 18.40 24.45 40.24
CA ASP A 37 19.53 24.28 39.33
C ASP A 37 19.86 22.81 39.04
N LEU A 38 20.49 22.55 37.88
CA LEU A 38 20.99 21.21 37.54
C LEU A 38 22.33 20.92 38.23
N PRO A 39 22.64 19.65 38.54
CA PRO A 39 23.98 19.24 38.91
C PRO A 39 25.02 19.68 37.87
N LEU A 40 26.25 19.96 38.30
CA LEU A 40 27.31 20.46 37.42
C LEU A 40 27.57 19.50 36.23
N GLU A 41 27.65 18.20 36.50
CA GLU A 41 27.83 17.17 35.47
C GLU A 41 26.70 17.20 34.42
N ALA A 42 25.44 17.34 34.88
CA ALA A 42 24.28 17.44 34.00
C ALA A 42 24.30 18.73 33.17
N LYS A 43 24.80 19.85 33.70
CA LYS A 43 24.96 21.10 32.92
C LYS A 43 26.03 20.98 31.86
N LEU A 44 27.19 20.41 32.20
CA LEU A 44 28.28 20.21 31.25
C LEU A 44 27.81 19.33 30.09
N LYS A 45 27.12 18.23 30.41
CA LYS A 45 26.55 17.33 29.41
C LYS A 45 25.47 18.01 28.55
N LEU A 46 24.58 18.80 29.15
CA LEU A 46 23.58 19.56 28.41
C LEU A 46 24.22 20.59 27.46
N SER A 47 25.25 21.30 27.92
CA SER A 47 26.02 22.25 27.13
C SER A 47 26.73 21.57 25.95
N GLU A 48 27.30 20.39 26.18
CA GLU A 48 27.94 19.59 25.14
C GLU A 48 26.94 19.15 24.07
N MET A 49 25.78 18.63 24.49
CA MET A 49 24.70 18.24 23.57
C MET A 49 24.24 19.41 22.70
N ILE A 50 24.01 20.59 23.30
CA ILE A 50 23.63 21.81 22.58
C ILE A 50 24.73 22.23 21.60
N SER A 51 25.99 22.23 22.04
CA SER A 51 27.12 22.61 21.21
C SER A 51 27.26 21.69 20.00
N GLN A 52 27.06 20.38 20.15
CA GLN A 52 27.09 19.43 19.02
C GLN A 52 25.92 19.63 18.05
N THR A 53 24.73 19.98 18.55
CA THR A 53 23.59 20.32 17.68
C THR A 53 23.74 21.65 16.95
N GLN A 54 24.52 22.60 17.48
CA GLN A 54 24.72 23.94 16.90
C GLN A 54 26.00 24.09 16.06
N VAL A 55 27.11 23.48 16.48
CA VAL A 55 28.46 23.69 15.90
C VAL A 55 28.75 22.73 14.76
N SER A 56 28.12 21.56 14.74
CA SER A 56 28.41 20.60 13.69
C SER A 56 27.44 20.74 12.51
N ASN A 57 28.00 20.61 11.32
CA ASN A 57 27.35 19.99 10.19
C ASN A 57 27.68 18.47 10.24
N PRO A 58 27.23 17.68 11.25
CA PRO A 58 27.50 16.25 11.32
C PRO A 58 26.51 15.47 10.45
N ALA A 59 25.62 16.19 9.74
CA ALA A 59 24.59 15.73 8.82
C ALA A 59 25.12 14.95 7.60
N LYS A 60 26.40 14.55 7.59
CA LYS A 60 27.00 13.67 6.56
C LYS A 60 27.44 12.29 7.05
N ARG A 61 27.66 12.05 8.35
CA ARG A 61 28.16 10.74 8.84
C ARG A 61 27.06 9.83 9.41
N GLU A 62 26.26 10.29 10.36
CA GLU A 62 25.16 9.49 10.93
C GLU A 62 23.92 9.44 10.01
N THR A 63 23.64 10.53 9.29
CA THR A 63 22.65 10.55 8.22
C THR A 63 22.94 9.50 7.16
N ARG A 64 24.20 9.19 6.86
CA ARG A 64 24.57 8.18 5.87
C ARG A 64 24.27 6.77 6.36
N SER A 65 24.45 6.47 7.65
CA SER A 65 24.06 5.20 8.28
C SER A 65 22.54 5.03 8.27
N VAL A 66 21.81 6.02 8.79
CA VAL A 66 20.34 5.98 8.86
C VAL A 66 19.71 6.00 7.46
N ALA A 67 20.24 6.77 6.51
CA ALA A 67 19.77 6.79 5.13
C ALA A 67 20.03 5.46 4.43
N SER A 68 21.19 4.83 4.65
CA SER A 68 21.48 3.50 4.09
C SER A 68 20.53 2.44 4.67
N GLN A 69 20.24 2.50 5.96
CA GLN A 69 19.30 1.59 6.61
C GLN A 69 17.85 1.82 6.14
N ARG A 70 17.44 3.09 5.96
CA ARG A 70 16.14 3.44 5.36
C ARG A 70 16.04 2.90 3.94
N LYS A 71 17.04 3.16 3.09
CA LYS A 71 17.13 2.67 1.71
C LYS A 71 16.99 1.16 1.66
N HIS A 72 17.73 0.44 2.50
CA HIS A 72 17.66 -1.02 2.57
C HIS A 72 16.26 -1.52 2.96
N LYS A 73 15.65 -0.94 4.00
CA LYS A 73 14.27 -1.29 4.40
C LYS A 73 13.26 -0.99 3.30
N SER A 74 13.38 0.15 2.61
CA SER A 74 12.51 0.51 1.48
C SER A 74 12.62 -0.49 0.33
N ILE A 75 13.84 -0.92 -0.02
CA ILE A 75 14.06 -1.94 -1.06
C ILE A 75 13.42 -3.27 -0.67
N GLN A 76 13.56 -3.69 0.59
CA GLN A 76 12.93 -4.93 1.08
C GLN A 76 11.41 -4.86 0.98
N GLN A 77 10.81 -3.75 1.39
CA GLN A 77 9.35 -3.54 1.30
C GLN A 77 8.86 -3.54 -0.15
N LEU A 78 9.57 -2.84 -1.04
CA LEU A 78 9.23 -2.84 -2.47
C LEU A 78 9.25 -4.26 -3.07
N LYS A 79 10.25 -5.08 -2.73
CA LYS A 79 10.31 -6.48 -3.17
C LYS A 79 9.11 -7.30 -2.71
N LEU A 80 8.59 -7.04 -1.51
CA LEU A 80 7.39 -7.72 -1.01
C LEU A 80 6.16 -7.28 -1.80
N MET A 81 5.97 -5.98 -2.01
CA MET A 81 4.84 -5.43 -2.78
C MET A 81 4.84 -5.94 -4.23
N ILE A 82 6.01 -6.01 -4.86
CA ILE A 82 6.23 -6.57 -6.20
C ILE A 82 5.76 -8.03 -6.28
N ARG A 83 6.18 -8.86 -5.32
CA ARG A 83 5.77 -10.28 -5.26
C ARG A 83 4.28 -10.45 -4.99
N GLU A 84 3.72 -9.61 -4.13
CA GLU A 84 2.29 -9.63 -3.82
C GLU A 84 1.47 -9.27 -5.06
N ASN A 85 1.88 -8.23 -5.79
CA ASN A 85 1.23 -7.84 -7.03
C ASN A 85 1.33 -8.96 -8.09
N GLU A 86 2.49 -9.61 -8.25
CA GLU A 86 2.64 -10.79 -9.14
C GLU A 86 1.67 -11.91 -8.77
N TYR A 87 1.56 -12.23 -7.48
CA TYR A 87 0.63 -13.24 -7.01
C TYR A 87 -0.83 -12.86 -7.32
N GLN A 88 -1.20 -11.60 -7.09
CA GLN A 88 -2.54 -11.10 -7.39
C GLN A 88 -2.85 -11.18 -8.88
N GLN A 89 -1.90 -10.83 -9.76
CA GLN A 89 -2.04 -10.96 -11.21
C GLN A 89 -2.28 -12.42 -11.64
N ILE A 90 -1.44 -13.37 -11.17
CA ILE A 90 -1.60 -14.79 -11.49
C ILE A 90 -2.95 -15.34 -11.01
N SER A 91 -3.38 -14.97 -9.80
CA SER A 91 -4.66 -15.39 -9.25
C SER A 91 -5.83 -14.82 -10.05
N LEU A 92 -5.72 -13.56 -10.46
CA LEU A 92 -6.72 -12.87 -11.28
C LEU A 92 -6.82 -13.49 -12.68
N GLU A 93 -5.70 -13.80 -13.33
CA GLU A 93 -5.67 -14.45 -14.64
C GLU A 93 -6.38 -15.80 -14.64
N LYS A 94 -6.15 -16.62 -13.60
CA LYS A 94 -6.87 -17.89 -13.42
C LYS A 94 -8.38 -17.67 -13.30
N LYS A 95 -8.79 -16.61 -12.60
CA LYS A 95 -10.21 -16.27 -12.43
C LYS A 95 -10.83 -15.79 -13.76
N ILE A 96 -10.13 -14.93 -14.49
CA ILE A 96 -10.52 -14.47 -15.83
C ILE A 96 -10.72 -15.67 -16.76
N ALA A 97 -9.73 -16.56 -16.86
CA ALA A 97 -9.80 -17.74 -17.72
C ALA A 97 -10.99 -18.66 -17.37
N SER A 98 -11.35 -18.77 -16.09
CA SER A 98 -12.53 -19.54 -15.65
C SER A 98 -13.84 -18.90 -16.14
N ILE A 99 -13.95 -17.58 -16.02
CA ILE A 99 -15.13 -16.82 -16.44
C ILE A 99 -15.26 -16.79 -17.96
N GLU A 100 -14.16 -16.61 -18.71
CA GLU A 100 -14.13 -16.68 -20.17
C GLU A 100 -14.61 -18.04 -20.66
N ARG A 101 -14.14 -19.15 -20.07
CA ARG A 101 -14.62 -20.51 -20.40
C ARG A 101 -16.11 -20.67 -20.13
N ARG A 102 -16.63 -20.06 -19.07
CA ARG A 102 -18.07 -20.10 -18.74
C ARG A 102 -18.87 -19.27 -19.75
N GLN A 103 -18.38 -18.09 -20.11
CA GLN A 103 -18.99 -17.21 -21.10
C GLN A 103 -19.02 -17.86 -22.48
N GLU A 104 -17.92 -18.47 -22.92
CA GLU A 104 -17.83 -19.19 -24.20
C GLU A 104 -18.88 -20.31 -24.31
N LYS A 105 -19.07 -21.08 -23.22
CA LYS A 105 -20.12 -22.12 -23.16
C LYS A 105 -21.53 -21.55 -23.26
N VAL A 106 -21.77 -20.37 -22.72
CA VAL A 106 -23.07 -19.70 -22.80
C VAL A 106 -23.30 -19.16 -24.22
N ILE A 107 -22.30 -18.49 -24.80
CA ILE A 107 -22.36 -17.98 -26.19
C ILE A 107 -22.58 -19.12 -27.20
N LYS A 108 -21.86 -20.24 -27.05
CA LYS A 108 -22.06 -21.42 -27.92
C LYS A 108 -23.48 -21.97 -27.83
N ARG A 109 -24.04 -22.08 -26.62
CA ARG A 109 -25.43 -22.51 -26.42
C ARG A 109 -26.42 -21.55 -27.06
N GLN A 110 -26.19 -20.24 -26.92
CA GLN A 110 -27.04 -19.23 -27.53
C GLN A 110 -26.99 -19.31 -29.06
N ARG A 111 -25.80 -19.45 -29.66
CA ARG A 111 -25.64 -19.57 -31.11
C ARG A 111 -26.39 -20.78 -31.67
N ILE A 112 -26.37 -21.92 -30.99
CA ILE A 112 -27.11 -23.11 -31.40
C ILE A 112 -28.62 -22.85 -31.38
N LEU A 113 -29.12 -22.16 -30.35
CA LEU A 113 -30.53 -21.78 -30.27
C LEU A 113 -30.92 -20.83 -31.39
N ASP A 114 -30.10 -19.83 -31.69
CA ASP A 114 -30.39 -18.86 -32.75
C ASP A 114 -30.52 -19.57 -34.12
N VAL A 115 -29.64 -20.54 -34.40
CA VAL A 115 -29.72 -21.38 -35.61
C VAL A 115 -30.97 -22.25 -35.63
N PHE A 116 -31.29 -22.87 -34.49
CA PHE A 116 -32.50 -23.70 -34.34
C PHE A 116 -33.77 -22.88 -34.61
N HIS A 117 -33.91 -21.71 -33.99
CA HIS A 117 -35.03 -20.81 -34.22
C HIS A 117 -35.09 -20.30 -35.66
N ALA A 118 -33.97 -19.95 -36.28
CA ALA A 118 -33.93 -19.53 -37.69
C ALA A 118 -34.45 -20.63 -38.64
N SER A 119 -34.16 -21.89 -38.34
CA SER A 119 -34.64 -23.05 -39.12
C SER A 119 -36.10 -23.44 -38.85
N GLU A 120 -36.64 -23.11 -37.67
CA GLU A 120 -38.01 -23.43 -37.27
C GLU A 120 -39.04 -22.35 -37.64
N THR A 121 -38.62 -21.15 -38.04
CA THR A 121 -39.55 -20.07 -38.46
C THR A 121 -40.52 -20.45 -39.60
N SER A 122 -40.30 -21.58 -40.28
CA SER A 122 -41.17 -22.12 -41.34
C SER A 122 -42.10 -23.27 -40.90
N ARG A 123 -42.04 -23.76 -39.66
CA ARG A 123 -42.91 -24.85 -39.16
C ARG A 123 -43.47 -24.47 -37.78
N GLU A 124 -44.80 -24.47 -37.71
CA GLU A 124 -45.65 -24.09 -36.58
C GLU A 124 -45.03 -24.24 -35.18
N GLN A 125 -45.14 -23.17 -34.39
CA GLN A 125 -44.78 -23.00 -32.97
C GLN A 125 -44.66 -24.29 -32.16
N ILE A 126 -43.46 -24.86 -32.10
CA ILE A 126 -43.12 -25.84 -31.07
C ILE A 126 -42.56 -25.08 -29.88
N GLN A 127 -43.37 -24.88 -28.84
CA GLN A 127 -42.87 -24.45 -27.53
C GLN A 127 -42.09 -25.60 -26.89
N HIS A 128 -40.85 -25.80 -27.32
CA HIS A 128 -40.00 -26.84 -26.75
C HIS A 128 -39.40 -26.36 -25.41
N PRO A 129 -39.50 -27.11 -24.30
CA PRO A 129 -39.02 -26.68 -22.97
C PRO A 129 -37.52 -26.36 -22.93
N ALA A 130 -36.73 -26.92 -23.84
CA ALA A 130 -35.31 -26.58 -24.01
C ALA A 130 -35.06 -25.10 -24.34
N VAL A 131 -36.00 -24.44 -25.03
CA VAL A 131 -35.90 -23.02 -25.41
C VAL A 131 -36.00 -22.11 -24.18
N ALA A 132 -36.85 -22.45 -23.21
CA ALA A 132 -36.99 -21.69 -21.96
C ALA A 132 -35.73 -21.79 -21.07
N LEU A 133 -35.13 -22.98 -21.00
CA LEU A 133 -33.84 -23.23 -20.32
C LEU A 133 -32.68 -22.43 -20.92
N ILE A 134 -32.70 -22.19 -22.23
CA ILE A 134 -31.65 -21.44 -22.92
C ILE A 134 -31.91 -19.93 -22.87
N LYS A 135 -33.16 -19.45 -22.79
CA LYS A 135 -33.44 -18.01 -22.54
C LYS A 135 -32.87 -17.54 -21.20
N ALA A 136 -32.96 -18.34 -20.15
CA ALA A 136 -32.30 -18.07 -18.86
C ALA A 136 -30.76 -17.99 -18.97
N SER A 137 -30.18 -18.48 -20.06
CA SER A 137 -28.73 -18.38 -20.32
C SER A 137 -28.31 -17.01 -20.86
N LYS A 138 -29.22 -16.20 -21.44
CA LYS A 138 -28.88 -14.84 -21.91
C LYS A 138 -28.58 -13.91 -20.74
N ASP A 139 -29.42 -13.90 -19.71
CA ASP A 139 -29.22 -13.08 -18.51
C ASP A 139 -27.91 -13.48 -17.80
N ALA A 140 -27.65 -14.79 -17.71
CA ALA A 140 -26.39 -15.31 -17.19
C ALA A 140 -25.16 -14.90 -18.04
N ALA A 141 -25.33 -14.65 -19.35
CA ALA A 141 -24.26 -14.16 -20.24
C ALA A 141 -23.92 -12.70 -19.98
N ILE A 142 -24.94 -11.87 -19.71
CA ILE A 142 -24.79 -10.46 -19.38
C ILE A 142 -24.06 -10.31 -18.04
N ASP A 143 -24.49 -11.07 -17.03
CA ASP A 143 -23.84 -11.07 -15.71
C ASP A 143 -22.37 -11.50 -15.79
N LEU A 144 -22.09 -12.54 -16.58
CA LEU A 144 -20.73 -13.01 -16.86
C LEU A 144 -19.86 -11.95 -17.53
N SER A 145 -20.44 -11.19 -18.46
CA SER A 145 -19.73 -10.13 -19.19
C SER A 145 -19.39 -8.97 -18.26
N PHE A 146 -20.29 -8.62 -17.34
CA PHE A 146 -20.03 -7.60 -16.32
C PHE A 146 -18.99 -8.06 -15.28
N GLU A 147 -19.03 -9.33 -14.87
CA GLU A 147 -18.01 -9.91 -14.00
C GLU A 147 -16.63 -9.91 -14.67
N LEU A 148 -16.57 -10.23 -15.96
CA LEU A 148 -15.33 -10.19 -16.76
C LEU A 148 -14.78 -8.76 -16.83
N LEU A 149 -15.61 -7.77 -17.17
CA LEU A 149 -15.21 -6.36 -17.23
C LEU A 149 -14.59 -5.87 -15.91
N LYS A 150 -15.20 -6.23 -14.77
CA LYS A 150 -14.64 -5.89 -13.45
C LYS A 150 -13.25 -6.48 -13.24
N LEU A 151 -13.02 -7.70 -13.70
CA LEU A 151 -11.73 -8.36 -13.57
C LEU A 151 -10.71 -7.78 -14.55
N GLU A 152 -11.11 -7.38 -15.75
CA GLU A 152 -10.24 -6.69 -16.72
C GLU A 152 -9.76 -5.34 -16.17
N ILE A 153 -10.67 -4.53 -15.62
CA ILE A 153 -10.30 -3.28 -14.93
C ILE A 153 -9.31 -3.57 -13.80
N LYS A 154 -9.57 -4.60 -12.99
CA LYS A 154 -8.66 -4.97 -11.91
C LYS A 154 -7.29 -5.42 -12.43
N ARG A 155 -7.23 -6.10 -13.58
CA ARG A 155 -5.97 -6.49 -14.23
C ARG A 155 -5.17 -5.26 -14.63
N GLU A 156 -5.82 -4.27 -15.24
CA GLU A 156 -5.19 -3.01 -15.64
C GLU A 156 -4.65 -2.24 -14.44
N VAL A 157 -5.43 -2.17 -13.35
CA VAL A 157 -4.97 -1.54 -12.10
C VAL A 157 -3.73 -2.23 -11.54
N LEU A 158 -3.71 -3.57 -11.51
CA LEU A 158 -2.53 -4.31 -11.03
C LEU A 158 -1.32 -4.16 -11.96
N ALA A 159 -1.52 -4.05 -13.28
CA ALA A 159 -0.45 -3.80 -14.23
C ALA A 159 0.13 -2.39 -14.06
N PHE A 160 -0.72 -1.39 -13.83
CA PHE A 160 -0.30 -0.03 -13.54
C PHE A 160 0.46 0.04 -12.20
N GLU A 161 -0.06 -0.60 -11.16
CA GLU A 161 0.60 -0.69 -9.86
C GLU A 161 1.99 -1.33 -10.00
N ARG A 162 2.12 -2.40 -10.80
CA ARG A 162 3.42 -3.00 -11.07
C ARG A 162 4.39 -2.01 -11.70
N SER A 163 3.97 -1.30 -12.75
CA SER A 163 4.80 -0.29 -13.40
C SER A 163 5.24 0.80 -12.42
N LEU A 164 4.34 1.24 -11.52
CA LEU A 164 4.64 2.21 -10.47
C LEU A 164 5.67 1.67 -9.46
N LEU A 165 5.54 0.41 -9.03
CA LEU A 165 6.47 -0.23 -8.11
C LEU A 165 7.87 -0.39 -8.75
N ASP A 166 7.92 -0.77 -10.02
CA ASP A 166 9.18 -0.89 -10.76
C ASP A 166 9.87 0.47 -10.92
N ALA A 167 9.11 1.53 -11.26
CA ALA A 167 9.63 2.90 -11.30
C ALA A 167 10.20 3.35 -9.94
N LYS A 168 9.46 3.10 -8.86
CA LYS A 168 9.94 3.41 -7.49
C LYS A 168 11.17 2.60 -7.10
N SER A 169 11.28 1.37 -7.57
CA SER A 169 12.46 0.54 -7.33
C SER A 169 13.70 1.13 -8.01
N LEU A 170 13.56 1.68 -9.21
CA LEU A 170 14.63 2.34 -9.95
C LEU A 170 15.04 3.66 -9.31
N GLU A 171 14.09 4.47 -8.82
CA GLU A 171 14.39 5.71 -8.08
C GLU A 171 15.18 5.46 -6.80
N ILE A 172 14.91 4.32 -6.15
CA ILE A 172 15.55 3.96 -4.88
C ILE A 172 16.86 3.20 -5.11
N MET A 173 17.15 2.61 -6.27
CA MET A 173 18.42 1.92 -6.51
C MET A 173 19.57 2.89 -6.78
#